data_AF-M5BJV4-F1
#
_entry.id   AF-M5BJV4-F1
#
_cell.length_a   1.000
_cell.length_b   1.000
_cell.length_c   1.000
_cell.angle_alpha   90.00
_cell.angle_beta   90.00
_cell.angle_gamma   90.00
#
_symmetry.space_group_name_H-M   'P 1'
#
loop_
_entity.id
_entity.type
_entity.pdbx_description
1 polymer ?
#
loop_
_entity_poly.entity_id
_entity_poly.type
_entity_poly.pdbx_seq_one_letter_code
_entity_poly.pdbx_strand_id
1 'polypeptide(L)'
;MAEQKKLNVLMCGTGEYTTGWTGSGASKSDKKVGVVGLTLFDLRRLGKVDQLGMVGVSGGKFPAIRQHLDEKIGQVYKDLDLTFTSYPEENKTDPEAYKAAIDALEPGAAVIIFTPDSEQPFYFDIHLSIQISA
;
A
#
# COMPACT_ATOMS: atom_id res chain seq x y z
N MET A 1 -27.72 -9.36 -12.02
CA MET A 1 -26.69 -9.41 -10.96
C MET A 1 -26.33 -7.96 -10.65
N ALA A 2 -26.38 -7.54 -9.39
CA ALA A 2 -26.00 -6.17 -9.05
C ALA A 2 -24.51 -5.97 -9.33
N GLU A 3 -24.16 -4.89 -10.02
CA GLU A 3 -22.77 -4.49 -10.21
C GLU A 3 -22.17 -4.17 -8.83
N GLN A 4 -21.20 -4.99 -8.39
CA GLN A 4 -20.58 -4.82 -7.08
C GLN A 4 -19.57 -3.68 -7.18
N LYS A 5 -19.80 -2.57 -6.46
CA LYS A 5 -18.90 -1.41 -6.45
C LYS A 5 -17.49 -1.88 -6.07
N LYS A 6 -16.50 -1.54 -6.90
CA LYS A 6 -15.09 -1.86 -6.66
C LYS A 6 -14.55 -1.08 -5.46
N LEU A 7 -13.64 -1.70 -4.73
CA LEU A 7 -13.05 -1.12 -3.52
C LEU A 7 -11.80 -0.29 -3.86
N ASN A 8 -11.71 0.93 -3.33
CA ASN A 8 -10.47 1.68 -3.29
C ASN A 8 -9.72 1.34 -2.00
N VAL A 9 -8.41 1.09 -2.08
CA VAL A 9 -7.65 0.60 -0.92
C VAL A 9 -6.39 1.43 -0.70
N LEU A 10 -6.20 1.90 0.54
CA LEU A 10 -4.96 2.50 1.02
C LEU A 10 -4.16 1.50 1.86
N MET A 11 -2.92 1.26 1.48
CA MET A 11 -1.95 0.48 2.25
C MET A 11 -1.09 1.41 3.10
N CYS A 12 -1.31 1.39 4.42
CA CYS A 12 -0.49 2.11 5.39
C CYS A 12 0.69 1.25 5.83
N GLY A 13 1.89 1.65 5.37
CA GLY A 13 3.11 0.89 5.53
C GLY A 13 3.63 0.39 4.18
N THR A 14 4.88 0.71 3.88
CA THR A 14 5.56 0.43 2.59
C THR A 14 6.76 -0.51 2.78
N GLY A 15 6.75 -1.27 3.88
CA GLY A 15 7.80 -2.22 4.23
C GLY A 15 7.58 -3.61 3.62
N GLU A 16 8.34 -4.57 4.13
CA GLU A 16 8.47 -5.92 3.58
C GLU A 16 7.14 -6.67 3.38
N TYR A 17 6.20 -6.58 4.33
CA TYR A 17 4.89 -7.24 4.17
C TYR A 17 4.07 -6.65 3.01
N THR A 18 4.17 -5.33 2.80
CA THR A 18 3.40 -4.64 1.77
C THR A 18 4.03 -4.81 0.40
N THR A 19 5.32 -4.55 0.29
CA THR A 19 6.02 -4.38 -0.99
C THR A 19 7.12 -5.41 -1.24
N GLY A 20 7.47 -6.21 -0.22
CA GLY A 20 8.63 -7.12 -0.29
C GLY A 20 9.98 -6.39 -0.25
N TRP A 21 9.97 -5.06 -0.18
CA TRP A 21 11.16 -4.23 -0.21
C TRP A 21 11.70 -3.98 1.20
N THR A 22 13.01 -4.17 1.36
CA THR A 22 13.78 -3.81 2.54
C THR A 22 14.95 -2.93 2.07
N GLY A 23 15.24 -1.84 2.77
CA GLY A 23 16.25 -0.83 2.36
C GLY A 23 17.67 -1.38 2.15
N SER A 24 17.93 -2.61 2.60
CA SER A 24 19.18 -3.35 2.45
C SER A 24 19.19 -4.34 1.27
N GLY A 25 18.20 -4.28 0.37
CA GLY A 25 17.95 -5.29 -0.66
C GLY A 25 16.95 -6.36 -0.21
N ALA A 26 16.43 -7.15 -1.14
CA ALA A 26 15.31 -8.09 -0.92
C ALA A 26 15.52 -9.07 0.24
N SER A 27 14.48 -9.27 1.05
CA SER A 27 14.48 -10.19 2.19
C SER A 27 14.81 -11.64 1.78
N LYS A 28 15.41 -12.41 2.71
CA LYS A 28 15.69 -13.84 2.54
C LYS A 28 14.49 -14.74 2.89
N SER A 29 13.43 -14.21 3.50
CA SER A 29 12.20 -14.90 3.95
C SER A 29 11.12 -15.00 2.84
N ASP A 30 10.08 -15.82 2.99
CA ASP A 30 8.93 -15.96 2.05
C ASP A 30 8.14 -14.65 1.77
N LYS A 31 8.49 -13.57 2.47
CA LYS A 31 7.93 -12.21 2.33
C LYS A 31 8.47 -11.40 1.14
N LYS A 32 9.40 -11.95 0.34
CA LYS A 32 10.16 -11.22 -0.71
C LYS A 32 9.31 -10.46 -1.72
N VAL A 33 8.09 -10.92 -1.93
CA VAL A 33 7.22 -10.42 -3.00
C VAL A 33 6.30 -9.29 -2.49
N GLY A 34 6.07 -9.18 -1.19
CA GLY A 34 5.07 -8.25 -0.63
C GLY A 34 3.65 -8.80 -0.79
N VAL A 35 3.26 -9.70 0.11
CA VAL A 35 2.00 -10.48 0.02
C VAL A 35 0.78 -9.59 -0.09
N VAL A 36 0.77 -8.45 0.61
CA VAL A 36 -0.36 -7.52 0.61
C VAL A 36 -0.52 -6.85 -0.75
N GLY A 37 0.57 -6.27 -1.27
CA GLY A 37 0.58 -5.62 -2.57
C GLY A 37 0.18 -6.61 -3.66
N LEU A 38 0.82 -7.79 -3.70
CA LEU A 38 0.48 -8.87 -4.63
C LEU A 38 -1.02 -9.24 -4.58
N THR A 39 -1.56 -9.41 -3.37
CA THR A 39 -2.98 -9.76 -3.19
C THR A 39 -3.88 -8.66 -3.74
N LEU A 40 -3.57 -7.39 -3.48
CA LEU A 40 -4.38 -6.27 -3.94
C LEU A 40 -4.29 -6.05 -5.46
N PHE A 41 -3.11 -6.23 -6.06
CA PHE A 41 -2.96 -6.20 -7.52
C PHE A 41 -3.76 -7.32 -8.19
N ASP A 42 -3.75 -8.53 -7.61
CA ASP A 42 -4.56 -9.63 -8.13
C ASP A 42 -6.07 -9.38 -7.96
N LEU A 43 -6.50 -8.84 -6.82
CA LEU A 43 -7.90 -8.45 -6.61
C LEU A 43 -8.34 -7.35 -7.58
N ARG A 44 -7.45 -6.43 -7.97
CA ARG A 44 -7.70 -5.45 -9.04
C ARG A 44 -7.90 -6.15 -10.38
N ARG A 45 -7.01 -7.08 -10.75
CA ARG A 45 -7.17 -7.89 -11.97
C ARG A 45 -8.48 -8.66 -12.00
N LEU A 46 -8.94 -9.15 -10.85
CA LEU A 46 -10.24 -9.83 -10.68
C LEU A 46 -11.45 -8.87 -10.65
N GLY A 47 -11.22 -7.56 -10.82
CA GLY A 47 -12.27 -6.54 -10.85
C GLY A 47 -12.91 -6.24 -9.49
N LYS A 48 -12.26 -6.60 -8.37
CA LYS A 48 -12.75 -6.36 -7.00
C LYS A 48 -12.22 -5.07 -6.39
N VAL A 49 -11.03 -4.65 -6.82
CA VAL A 49 -10.35 -3.42 -6.39
C VAL A 49 -10.18 -2.50 -7.60
N ASP A 50 -10.27 -1.19 -7.37
CA ASP A 50 -10.05 -0.18 -8.40
C ASP A 50 -8.76 0.61 -8.12
N GLN A 51 -8.82 1.62 -7.25
CA GLN A 51 -7.65 2.45 -6.94
C GLN A 51 -6.84 1.91 -5.77
N LEU A 52 -5.52 2.03 -5.88
CA LEU A 52 -4.57 1.64 -4.84
C LEU A 52 -3.68 2.81 -4.44
N GLY A 53 -3.58 3.04 -3.14
CA GLY A 53 -2.65 3.98 -2.52
C GLY A 53 -1.65 3.25 -1.63
N MET A 54 -0.42 3.77 -1.55
CA MET A 54 0.57 3.34 -0.56
C MET A 54 1.09 4.55 0.19
N VAL A 55 1.12 4.47 1.52
CA VAL A 55 1.66 5.53 2.37
C VAL A 55 2.79 5.06 3.26
N GLY A 56 3.83 5.90 3.39
CA GLY A 56 4.90 5.78 4.37
C GLY A 56 5.47 7.15 4.71
N VAL A 57 6.52 7.20 5.55
CA VAL A 57 7.12 8.48 6.00
C VAL A 57 7.98 9.14 4.92
N SER A 58 8.69 8.35 4.11
CA SER A 58 9.59 8.87 3.08
C SER A 58 9.16 8.38 1.71
N GLY A 59 8.99 9.31 0.78
CA GLY A 59 8.67 9.05 -0.62
C GLY A 59 9.90 8.73 -1.47
N GLY A 60 11.12 8.99 -0.97
CA GLY A 60 12.37 8.69 -1.69
C GLY A 60 12.58 7.21 -2.01
N LYS A 61 11.87 6.29 -1.34
CA LYS A 61 11.92 4.85 -1.60
C LYS A 61 10.94 4.36 -2.67
N PHE A 62 9.95 5.16 -3.08
CA PHE A 62 8.95 4.71 -4.05
C PHE A 62 9.53 4.32 -5.42
N PRO A 63 10.55 5.02 -5.98
CA PRO A 63 11.20 4.56 -7.20
C PRO A 63 11.77 3.14 -7.08
N ALA A 64 12.49 2.86 -5.98
CA ALA A 64 13.05 1.54 -5.72
C ALA A 64 11.97 0.47 -5.44
N ILE A 65 10.88 0.85 -4.77
CA ILE A 65 9.72 -0.03 -4.57
C ILE A 65 9.06 -0.37 -5.91
N ARG A 66 8.84 0.60 -6.80
CA ARG A 66 8.25 0.37 -8.11
C ARG A 66 9.10 -0.59 -8.94
N GLN A 67 10.41 -0.37 -8.97
CA GLN A 67 11.34 -1.29 -9.64
C GLN A 67 11.27 -2.70 -9.03
N HIS A 68 11.30 -2.81 -7.70
CA HIS A 68 11.22 -4.11 -7.02
C HIS A 68 9.90 -4.85 -7.32
N LEU A 69 8.77 -4.14 -7.32
CA LEU A 69 7.47 -4.72 -7.67
C LEU A 69 7.42 -5.17 -9.14
N ASP A 70 7.98 -4.40 -10.06
CA ASP A 70 8.07 -4.82 -11.47
C ASP A 70 8.89 -6.11 -11.61
N GLU A 71 10.10 -6.15 -11.03
CA GLU A 71 10.99 -7.31 -11.11
C GLU A 71 10.42 -8.57 -10.44
N LYS A 72 9.71 -8.43 -9.31
CA LYS A 72 9.22 -9.57 -8.52
C LYS A 72 7.79 -9.97 -8.83
N ILE A 73 6.98 -9.05 -9.34
CA ILE A 73 5.57 -9.27 -9.62
C ILE A 73 5.29 -9.07 -11.12
N GLY A 74 5.61 -7.90 -11.67
CA GLY A 74 5.23 -7.52 -13.04
C GLY A 74 5.79 -8.45 -14.11
N GLN A 75 7.04 -8.89 -13.94
CA GLN A 75 7.72 -9.81 -14.85
C GLN A 75 7.39 -11.29 -14.60
N VAL A 76 6.74 -11.61 -13.47
CA VAL A 76 6.45 -12.98 -13.03
C VAL A 76 4.99 -13.37 -13.27
N TYR A 77 4.05 -12.46 -13.01
CA TYR A 77 2.62 -12.68 -13.13
C TYR A 77 2.06 -11.88 -14.30
N LYS A 78 1.32 -12.55 -15.18
CA LYS A 78 0.72 -11.90 -16.35
C LYS A 78 -0.45 -11.00 -15.95
N ASP A 79 -0.54 -9.87 -16.65
CA ASP A 79 -1.68 -8.95 -16.65
C ASP A 79 -2.01 -8.35 -15.27
N LEU A 80 -1.00 -8.10 -14.44
CA LEU A 80 -1.15 -7.35 -13.20
C LEU A 80 -0.84 -5.86 -13.42
N ASP A 81 -1.80 -5.01 -13.08
CA ASP A 81 -1.60 -3.56 -12.99
C ASP A 81 -1.04 -3.19 -11.61
N LEU A 82 0.25 -2.88 -11.57
CA LEU A 82 1.00 -2.53 -10.38
C LEU A 82 0.97 -1.03 -10.04
N THR A 83 0.16 -0.22 -10.73
CA THR A 83 0.10 1.22 -10.49
C THR A 83 -0.49 1.52 -9.11
N PHE A 84 0.07 2.53 -8.44
CA PHE A 84 -0.44 3.02 -7.16
C PHE A 84 -0.03 4.48 -6.96
N THR A 85 -0.87 5.22 -6.23
CA THR A 85 -0.57 6.57 -5.76
C THR A 85 0.28 6.50 -4.50
N SER A 86 1.40 7.22 -4.49
CA SER A 86 2.38 7.24 -3.40
C SER A 86 2.20 8.46 -2.50
N TYR A 87 2.18 8.23 -1.19
CA TYR A 87 2.15 9.26 -0.16
C TYR A 87 3.35 9.10 0.81
N PRO A 88 4.14 10.17 1.07
CA PRO A 88 4.14 11.41 0.31
C PRO A 88 4.62 11.15 -1.14
N GLU A 89 4.55 12.18 -1.98
CA GLU A 89 5.15 12.11 -3.32
C GLU A 89 6.64 11.75 -3.27
N GLU A 90 7.17 11.29 -4.39
CA GLU A 90 8.58 10.96 -4.53
C GLU A 90 9.47 12.15 -4.12
N ASN A 91 10.59 11.86 -3.47
CA ASN A 91 11.55 12.85 -2.94
C ASN A 91 11.04 13.74 -1.79
N LYS A 92 9.85 13.49 -1.24
CA LYS A 92 9.37 14.15 -0.01
C LYS A 92 9.51 13.23 1.20
N THR A 93 9.69 13.81 2.37
CA THR A 93 9.61 13.09 3.66
C THR A 93 8.59 13.84 4.51
N ASP A 94 7.55 13.13 4.92
CA ASP A 94 6.42 13.66 5.66
C ASP A 94 5.85 12.56 6.57
N PRO A 95 6.09 12.63 7.89
CA PRO A 95 5.53 11.70 8.86
C PRO A 95 4.00 11.70 8.90
N GLU A 96 3.36 12.79 8.46
CA GLU A 96 1.91 12.97 8.48
C GLU A 96 1.24 12.71 7.12
N ALA A 97 1.97 12.17 6.15
CA ALA A 97 1.46 11.93 4.79
C ALA A 97 0.21 11.04 4.74
N TYR A 98 -0.07 10.26 5.78
CA TYR A 98 -1.32 9.50 5.87
C TYR A 98 -2.57 10.36 5.98
N LYS A 99 -2.47 11.56 6.55
CA LYS A 99 -3.63 12.46 6.62
C LYS A 99 -4.08 12.82 5.21
N ALA A 100 -3.15 13.27 4.38
CA ALA A 100 -3.40 13.54 2.97
C ALA A 100 -3.87 12.28 2.20
N ALA A 101 -3.30 11.12 2.51
CA ALA A 101 -3.71 9.86 1.89
C ALA A 101 -5.15 9.45 2.26
N ILE A 102 -5.56 9.66 3.52
CA ILE A 102 -6.91 9.37 4.02
C ILE A 102 -7.91 10.40 3.49
N ASP A 103 -7.55 11.69 3.45
CA ASP A 103 -8.40 12.77 2.92
C ASP A 103 -8.73 12.56 1.44
N ALA A 104 -7.85 11.87 0.69
CA ALA A 104 -8.07 11.50 -0.70
C ALA A 104 -9.02 10.30 -0.89
N LEU A 105 -9.43 9.60 0.18
CA LEU A 105 -10.30 8.42 0.08
C LEU A 105 -11.77 8.81 0.00
N GLU A 106 -12.49 8.13 -0.89
CA GLU A 106 -13.95 8.22 -0.94
C GLU A 106 -14.62 7.35 0.12
N PRO A 107 -15.83 7.71 0.57
CA PRO A 107 -16.63 6.86 1.45
C PRO A 107 -16.80 5.44 0.88
N GLY A 108 -16.56 4.45 1.76
CA GLY A 108 -16.57 3.02 1.40
C GLY A 108 -15.22 2.47 0.92
N ALA A 109 -14.15 3.27 0.92
CA ALA A 109 -12.78 2.77 0.76
C ALA A 109 -12.32 1.94 1.97
N ALA A 110 -11.31 1.10 1.76
CA ALA A 110 -10.65 0.35 2.83
C ALA A 110 -9.25 0.88 3.10
N VAL A 111 -8.84 0.79 4.36
CA VAL A 111 -7.46 1.09 4.79
C VAL A 111 -6.89 -0.17 5.42
N ILE A 112 -5.74 -0.61 4.95
CA ILE A 112 -5.01 -1.74 5.52
C ILE A 112 -3.76 -1.20 6.19
N ILE A 113 -3.65 -1.41 7.50
CA ILE A 113 -2.57 -0.88 8.34
C ILE A 113 -1.66 -2.04 8.74
N PHE A 114 -0.39 -1.97 8.32
CA PHE A 114 0.62 -2.96 8.69
C PHE A 114 1.54 -2.41 9.76
N THR A 115 1.41 -2.96 10.97
CA THR A 115 2.29 -2.65 12.09
C THR A 115 3.43 -3.67 12.15
N PRO A 116 4.69 -3.26 12.29
CA PRO A 116 5.79 -4.18 12.56
C PRO A 116 5.59 -4.85 13.93
N ASP A 117 6.07 -6.09 14.05
CA ASP A 117 5.80 -6.99 15.19
C ASP A 117 6.50 -6.57 16.50
N SER A 118 7.58 -5.76 16.45
CA SER A 118 8.22 -5.21 17.67
C SER A 118 9.29 -4.13 17.42
N GLU A 119 9.50 -3.29 18.45
CA GLU A 119 10.55 -2.29 18.73
C GLU A 119 10.63 -0.99 17.89
N GLN A 120 10.06 -0.91 16.69
CA GLN A 120 10.04 0.34 15.93
C GLN A 120 8.80 1.18 16.29
N PRO A 121 8.93 2.42 16.80
CA PRO A 121 7.78 3.28 17.04
C PRO A 121 7.08 3.60 15.71
N PHE A 122 5.86 3.10 15.56
CA PHE A 122 4.96 3.41 14.47
C PHE A 122 4.36 4.80 14.73
N TYR A 123 4.82 5.81 14.00
CA TYR A 123 4.28 7.18 14.08
C TYR A 123 3.10 7.34 13.15
N PHE A 124 1.99 6.68 13.47
CA PHE A 124 0.69 7.06 12.95
C PHE A 124 -0.18 7.38 14.17
N ASP A 125 -0.38 8.67 14.44
CA ASP A 125 -1.42 9.11 15.38
C ASP A 125 -2.77 9.01 14.64
N ILE A 126 -3.21 7.77 14.41
CA ILE A 126 -4.55 7.47 13.91
C ILE A 126 -5.42 7.38 15.15
N HIS A 127 -5.90 8.53 15.63
CA HIS A 127 -7.07 8.57 16.48
C HIS A 127 -8.23 8.04 15.65
N LEU A 128 -8.65 6.80 15.89
CA LEU A 128 -9.72 6.13 15.15
C LEU A 128 -11.08 6.70 15.59
N SER A 129 -11.34 7.97 15.28
CA SER A 129 -12.65 8.60 15.41
C SER A 129 -13.51 8.20 14.22
N ILE A 130 -13.83 6.91 14.11
CA ILE A 130 -14.82 6.42 13.15
C ILE A 130 -16.20 6.92 13.63
N GLN A 131 -16.59 8.13 13.24
CA GLN A 131 -17.99 8.53 13.24
C GLN A 131 -18.65 7.89 12.02
N ILE A 132 -19.17 6.67 12.21
CA ILE A 132 -20.18 6.11 11.30
C ILE A 132 -21.43 6.95 11.53
N SER A 133 -21.67 7.95 10.68
CA SER A 133 -23.00 8.53 10.56
C SER A 133 -23.90 7.46 9.94
N ALA A 134 -24.76 6.88 10.78
CA ALA A 134 -25.88 6.02 10.39
C ALA A 134 -26.95 6.83 9.63
#